data_AF-A0A3D3XW41-F1
#
_entry.id   AF-A0A3D3XW41-F1
#
_cell.length_a   1.000
_cell.length_b   1.000
_cell.length_c   1.000
_cell.angle_alpha   90.00
_cell.angle_beta   90.00
_cell.angle_gamma   90.00
#
_symmetry.space_group_name_H-M   'P 1'
#
loop_
_entity.id
_entity.type
_entity.pdbx_description
1 polymer ?
#
loop_
_entity_poly.entity_id
_entity_poly.type
_entity_poly.pdbx_seq_one_letter_code
_entity_poly.pdbx_strand_id
1 'polypeptide(L)'
;QHERSGQGGLGGVGGTRQSPRSFALADTAKQYRGEKDGRIEDTAVRDRVLTIGMNQTALQLTQRRVMAENRSGDTMSFATSIFKYVSTNLTQQLTDLRTQMMGTQGVGWEGDSFEQTELDTTRGWLGSRAMTIYGGSNEIQLNIIAKRVLNLPD
;
A
#
# COMPACT_ATOMS: atom_id res chain seq x y z
N GLN A 1 -8.37 -3.98 -27.89
CA GLN A 1 -7.53 -4.53 -26.80
C GLN A 1 -6.55 -3.46 -26.24
N HIS A 2 -6.90 -2.16 -26.28
CA HIS A 2 -5.98 -1.06 -25.89
C HIS A 2 -6.39 -0.27 -24.63
N GLU A 3 -7.51 -0.60 -23.98
CA GLU A 3 -8.08 0.24 -22.91
C GLU A 3 -7.52 -0.06 -21.51
N ARG A 4 -6.78 -1.15 -21.33
CA ARG A 4 -6.29 -1.59 -20.00
C ARG A 4 -4.88 -1.10 -19.64
N SER A 5 -4.19 -0.43 -20.57
CA SER A 5 -2.78 -0.06 -20.40
C SER A 5 -2.57 1.21 -19.55
N GLY A 6 -3.60 2.03 -19.35
CA GLY A 6 -3.45 3.36 -18.74
C GLY A 6 -3.40 3.41 -17.21
N GLN A 7 -4.05 2.49 -16.51
CA GLN A 7 -4.32 2.64 -15.07
C GLN A 7 -3.49 1.75 -14.14
N GLY A 8 -2.86 0.68 -14.64
CA GLY A 8 -2.35 -0.39 -13.79
C GLY A 8 -0.84 -0.45 -13.55
N GLY A 9 -0.02 0.26 -14.32
CA GLY A 9 1.38 -0.13 -14.43
C GLY A 9 2.39 0.69 -13.64
N LEU A 10 2.56 1.95 -14.06
CA LEU A 10 3.78 2.69 -13.75
C LEU A 10 3.54 4.20 -13.50
N GLY A 11 2.37 4.73 -13.86
CA GLY A 11 2.01 6.14 -13.66
C GLY A 11 0.67 6.39 -12.95
N GLY A 12 -0.16 5.37 -12.74
CA GLY A 12 -1.53 5.53 -12.23
C GLY A 12 -1.71 5.48 -10.71
N VAL A 13 -0.68 5.10 -9.95
CA VAL A 13 -0.73 4.99 -8.47
C VAL A 13 0.12 6.09 -7.79
N GLY A 14 0.48 7.14 -8.55
CA GLY A 14 1.55 8.08 -8.17
C GLY A 14 1.18 9.57 -8.15
N GLY A 15 -0.11 9.93 -8.15
CA GLY A 15 -0.57 11.33 -8.18
C GLY A 15 -0.56 12.07 -6.83
N THR A 16 0.14 11.58 -5.82
CA THR A 16 0.35 12.32 -4.57
C THR A 16 1.84 12.28 -4.28
N ARG A 17 2.47 13.45 -4.14
CA ARG A 17 3.86 13.59 -3.68
C ARG A 17 4.00 12.84 -2.35
N GLN A 18 4.53 11.63 -2.36
CA GLN A 18 4.66 10.83 -1.14
C GLN A 18 6.08 10.97 -0.61
N SER A 19 6.21 11.79 0.44
CA SER A 19 7.32 11.77 1.40
C SER A 19 7.64 10.31 1.80
N PRO A 20 8.89 9.96 2.19
CA PRO A 20 9.24 8.56 2.46
C PRO A 20 8.34 7.98 3.57
N ARG A 21 7.37 7.15 3.15
CA ARG A 21 6.16 6.78 3.92
C ARG A 21 6.43 5.91 5.15
N SER A 22 7.58 5.23 5.19
CA SER A 22 7.94 4.33 6.29
C SER A 22 8.33 5.09 7.56
N PHE A 23 9.07 6.19 7.42
CA PHE A 23 9.42 7.06 8.55
C PHE A 23 8.17 7.69 9.16
N ALA A 24 7.26 8.16 8.30
CA ALA A 24 5.97 8.69 8.75
C ALA A 24 5.13 7.67 9.53
N LEU A 25 5.22 6.36 9.23
CA LEU A 25 4.50 5.33 9.99
C LEU A 25 5.15 5.04 11.34
N ALA A 26 6.49 5.03 11.40
CA ALA A 26 7.23 4.85 12.64
C ALA A 26 7.04 6.02 13.61
N ASP A 27 6.99 7.25 13.10
CA ASP A 27 6.74 8.44 13.91
C ASP A 27 5.31 8.43 14.48
N THR A 28 4.29 8.06 13.68
CA THR A 28 2.94 7.83 14.20
C THR A 28 2.93 6.74 15.27
N ALA A 29 3.65 5.64 15.06
CA ALA A 29 3.73 4.57 16.05
C ALA A 29 4.31 5.06 17.37
N LYS A 30 5.42 5.81 17.33
CA LYS A 30 6.03 6.42 18.52
C LYS A 30 5.06 7.36 19.25
N GLN A 31 4.34 8.20 18.51
CA GLN A 31 3.40 9.16 19.07
C GLN A 31 2.25 8.47 19.84
N TYR A 32 1.63 7.43 19.26
CA TYR A 32 0.42 6.82 19.84
C TYR A 32 0.68 5.55 20.65
N ARG A 33 1.87 4.94 20.52
CA ARG A 33 2.24 3.66 21.16
C ARG A 33 3.51 3.72 22.00
N GLY A 34 4.03 4.93 22.21
CA GLY A 34 5.20 5.17 23.05
C GLY A 34 6.53 5.04 22.32
N GLU A 35 7.52 5.73 22.86
CA GLU A 35 8.89 5.72 22.39
C GLU A 35 9.85 5.42 23.55
N LYS A 36 10.78 4.50 23.32
CA LYS A 36 11.85 4.16 24.25
C LYS A 36 13.17 4.03 23.51
N ASP A 37 14.18 4.77 23.94
CA ASP A 37 15.53 4.77 23.34
C ASP A 37 15.51 5.02 21.81
N GLY A 38 14.66 5.95 21.35
CA GLY A 38 14.52 6.27 19.94
C GLY A 38 13.72 5.25 19.11
N ARG A 39 13.10 4.26 19.75
CA ARG A 39 12.38 3.15 19.10
C ARG A 39 10.92 3.11 19.55
N ILE A 40 10.05 2.55 18.71
CA ILE A 40 8.66 2.24 19.08
C ILE A 40 8.70 1.29 20.30
N GLU A 41 8.01 1.68 21.37
CA GLU A 41 7.97 0.94 22.63
C GLU A 41 7.13 -0.35 22.49
N ASP A 42 5.94 -0.25 21.89
CA ASP A 42 5.11 -1.41 21.57
C ASP A 42 5.80 -2.31 20.54
N THR A 43 6.30 -3.45 21.03
CA THR A 43 7.04 -4.42 20.23
C THR A 43 6.21 -5.05 19.10
N ALA A 44 4.92 -5.31 19.33
CA ALA A 44 4.05 -5.89 18.31
C ALA A 44 3.76 -4.90 17.18
N VAL A 45 3.57 -3.62 17.53
CA VAL A 45 3.44 -2.54 16.53
C VAL A 45 4.75 -2.36 15.79
N ARG A 46 5.89 -2.36 16.48
CA ARG A 46 7.21 -2.23 15.87
C ARG A 46 7.48 -3.30 14.81
N ASP A 47 7.17 -4.55 15.11
CA ASP A 47 7.35 -5.67 14.18
C ASP A 47 6.48 -5.51 12.92
N ARG A 48 5.24 -5.04 13.08
CA ARG A 48 4.35 -4.77 11.95
C ARG A 48 4.82 -3.57 11.11
N VAL A 49 5.29 -2.49 11.73
CA VAL A 49 5.89 -1.35 11.03
C VAL A 49 7.10 -1.80 10.20
N LEU A 50 7.99 -2.60 10.80
CA LEU A 50 9.16 -3.15 10.11
C LEU A 50 8.76 -4.05 8.94
N THR A 51 7.80 -4.96 9.16
CA THR A 51 7.31 -5.87 8.11
C THR A 51 6.73 -5.10 6.92
N ILE A 52 5.89 -4.11 7.18
CA ILE A 52 5.31 -3.26 6.12
C ILE A 52 6.43 -2.49 5.40
N GLY A 53 7.38 -1.92 6.13
CA GLY A 53 8.53 -1.22 5.56
C GLY A 53 9.36 -2.12 4.64
N MET A 54 9.72 -3.33 5.09
CA MET A 54 10.45 -4.31 4.30
C MET A 54 9.68 -4.69 3.02
N ASN A 55 8.37 -4.95 3.13
CA ASN A 55 7.54 -5.29 1.98
C ASN A 55 7.42 -4.14 0.97
N GLN A 56 7.36 -2.88 1.45
CA GLN A 56 7.37 -1.70 0.58
C GLN A 56 8.69 -1.58 -0.18
N THR A 57 9.82 -1.78 0.51
CA THR A 57 11.14 -1.78 -0.12
C THR A 57 11.27 -2.91 -1.14
N ALA A 58 10.83 -4.13 -0.80
CA ALA A 58 10.85 -5.27 -1.70
C ALA A 58 10.01 -5.03 -2.96
N LEU A 59 8.81 -4.45 -2.81
CA LEU A 59 7.97 -4.07 -3.95
C LEU A 59 8.67 -3.04 -4.85
N GLN A 60 9.26 -1.99 -4.28
CA GLN A 60 9.98 -0.96 -5.04
C GLN A 60 11.18 -1.54 -5.80
N LEU A 61 11.97 -2.40 -5.15
CA LEU A 61 13.10 -3.08 -5.79
C LEU A 61 12.63 -3.99 -6.92
N THR A 62 11.53 -4.72 -6.71
CA THR A 62 10.93 -5.57 -7.74
C THR A 62 10.45 -4.76 -8.93
N GLN A 63 9.76 -3.64 -8.70
CA GLN A 63 9.34 -2.72 -9.77
C GLN A 63 10.53 -2.19 -10.56
N ARG A 64 11.62 -1.77 -9.89
CA ARG A 64 12.84 -1.33 -10.55
C ARG A 64 13.49 -2.43 -11.40
N ARG A 65 13.61 -3.63 -10.85
CA ARG A 65 14.17 -4.79 -11.57
C ARG A 65 13.36 -5.09 -12.82
N VAL A 66 12.05 -5.20 -12.67
CA VAL A 66 11.10 -5.48 -13.75
C VAL A 66 11.19 -4.38 -14.83
N MET A 67 11.26 -3.10 -14.44
CA MET A 67 11.47 -2.00 -15.39
C MET A 67 12.81 -2.09 -16.14
N ALA A 68 13.89 -2.47 -15.46
CA ALA A 68 15.20 -2.63 -16.09
C ALA A 68 15.27 -3.85 -17.04
N GLU A 69 14.52 -4.92 -16.73
CA GLU A 69 14.38 -6.10 -17.58
C GLU A 69 13.54 -5.83 -18.84
N ASN A 70 12.69 -4.80 -18.83
CA ASN A 70 11.84 -4.42 -19.96
C ASN A 70 12.62 -3.76 -21.11
N ARG A 71 13.32 -4.57 -21.89
CA ARG A 71 14.13 -4.11 -23.03
C ARG A 71 13.33 -3.80 -24.29
N SER A 72 12.11 -4.34 -24.44
CA SER A 72 11.31 -4.20 -25.66
C SER A 72 10.44 -2.94 -25.69
N GLY A 73 10.25 -2.26 -24.54
CA GLY A 73 9.36 -1.10 -24.44
C GLY A 73 7.87 -1.44 -24.44
N ASP A 74 7.53 -2.73 -24.53
CA ASP A 74 6.14 -3.18 -24.42
C ASP A 74 5.63 -3.00 -22.99
N THR A 75 4.33 -2.71 -22.87
CA THR A 75 3.68 -2.72 -21.57
C THR A 75 3.74 -4.14 -21.00
N MET A 76 4.39 -4.32 -19.85
CA MET A 76 4.50 -5.61 -19.16
C MET A 76 3.15 -6.03 -18.57
N SER A 77 2.21 -6.41 -19.43
CA SER A 77 0.79 -6.43 -19.12
C SER A 77 0.41 -7.36 -17.96
N PHE A 78 1.23 -8.36 -17.63
CA PHE A 78 0.94 -9.30 -16.54
C PHE A 78 1.66 -8.95 -15.23
N ALA A 79 2.86 -8.33 -15.29
CA ALA A 79 3.55 -7.88 -14.09
C ALA A 79 2.80 -6.71 -13.41
N THR A 80 2.06 -5.92 -14.19
CA THR A 80 1.19 -4.86 -13.65
C THR A 80 0.09 -5.41 -12.75
N SER A 81 -0.46 -6.59 -13.05
CA SER A 81 -1.44 -7.26 -12.18
C SER A 81 -0.85 -7.68 -10.83
N ILE A 82 0.39 -8.18 -10.83
CA ILE A 82 1.12 -8.50 -9.59
C ILE A 82 1.35 -7.22 -8.78
N PHE A 83 1.85 -6.16 -9.42
CA PHE A 83 2.11 -4.89 -8.73
C PHE A 83 0.85 -4.28 -8.18
N LYS A 84 -0.24 -4.31 -8.93
CA LYS A 84 -1.52 -3.83 -8.44
C LYS A 84 -1.95 -4.62 -7.21
N TYR A 85 -1.99 -5.95 -7.30
CA TYR A 85 -2.40 -6.80 -6.18
C TYR A 85 -1.56 -6.54 -4.92
N VAL A 86 -0.22 -6.56 -5.04
CA VAL A 86 0.65 -6.37 -3.87
C VAL A 86 0.55 -4.95 -3.33
N SER A 87 0.53 -3.92 -4.18
CA SER A 87 0.50 -2.52 -3.74
C SER A 87 -0.80 -2.14 -3.02
N THR A 88 -1.96 -2.62 -3.49
CA THR A 88 -3.25 -2.32 -2.87
C THR A 88 -3.40 -3.02 -1.52
N ASN A 89 -3.01 -4.29 -1.42
CA ASN A 89 -3.03 -5.04 -0.16
C ASN A 89 -2.05 -4.44 0.86
N LEU A 90 -0.85 -4.05 0.43
CA LEU A 90 0.13 -3.40 1.31
C LEU A 90 -0.34 -2.02 1.78
N THR A 91 -1.08 -1.29 0.93
CA THR A 91 -1.69 -0.01 1.31
C THR A 91 -2.77 -0.22 2.37
N GLN A 92 -3.62 -1.24 2.24
CA GLN A 92 -4.61 -1.58 3.28
C GLN A 92 -3.94 -1.98 4.60
N GLN A 93 -2.89 -2.80 4.56
CA GLN A 93 -2.15 -3.16 5.78
C GLN A 93 -1.56 -1.93 6.49
N LEU A 94 -1.05 -0.97 5.72
CA LEU A 94 -0.51 0.29 6.25
C LEU A 94 -1.60 1.16 6.87
N THR A 95 -2.72 1.36 6.18
CA THR A 95 -3.81 2.20 6.70
C THR A 95 -4.49 1.53 7.90
N ASP A 96 -4.66 0.21 7.87
CA ASP A 96 -5.17 -0.58 8.99
C ASP A 96 -4.28 -0.43 10.22
N LEU A 97 -2.95 -0.58 10.08
CA LEU A 97 -2.03 -0.40 11.19
C LEU A 97 -2.06 1.05 11.71
N ARG A 98 -2.09 2.04 10.81
CA ARG A 98 -2.13 3.46 11.21
C ARG A 98 -3.37 3.77 12.04
N THR A 99 -4.56 3.38 11.57
CA THR A 99 -5.82 3.52 12.32
C THR A 99 -5.76 2.77 13.65
N GLN A 100 -5.27 1.53 13.66
CA GLN A 100 -5.15 0.73 14.89
C GLN A 100 -4.22 1.37 15.91
N MET A 101 -3.11 1.98 15.50
CA MET A 101 -2.18 2.65 16.43
C MET A 101 -2.83 3.82 17.15
N MET A 102 -3.67 4.59 16.46
CA MET A 102 -4.35 5.77 17.00
C MET A 102 -5.51 5.44 17.95
N GLY A 103 -5.99 4.19 17.99
CA GLY A 103 -7.13 3.81 18.83
C GLY A 103 -8.40 4.56 18.43
N THR A 104 -9.12 5.14 19.40
CA THR A 104 -10.36 5.90 19.14
C THR A 104 -10.11 7.16 18.29
N GLN A 105 -8.92 7.73 18.34
CA GLN A 105 -8.57 8.86 17.48
C GLN A 105 -8.47 8.45 16.00
N GLY A 106 -8.16 7.18 15.71
CA GLY A 106 -8.01 6.67 14.35
C GLY A 106 -9.31 6.48 13.56
N VAL A 107 -10.45 6.81 14.17
CA VAL A 107 -11.80 6.67 13.57
C VAL A 107 -12.59 7.98 13.57
N GLY A 108 -11.95 9.11 13.89
CA GLY A 108 -12.58 10.44 13.83
C GLY A 108 -12.89 10.88 12.39
N TRP A 109 -14.05 11.51 12.18
CA TRP A 109 -14.50 11.97 10.85
C TRP A 109 -14.48 13.50 10.70
N GLU A 110 -14.83 14.20 11.77
CA GLU A 110 -14.87 15.67 11.87
C GLU A 110 -14.88 16.12 13.34
N GLY A 111 -14.73 17.42 13.57
CA GLY A 111 -14.82 18.05 14.88
C GLY A 111 -13.46 18.39 15.51
N ASP A 112 -13.48 19.33 16.45
CA ASP A 112 -12.27 19.92 17.05
C ASP A 112 -11.55 18.98 18.05
N SER A 113 -12.10 17.79 18.31
CA SER A 113 -11.51 16.76 19.17
C SER A 113 -10.51 15.86 18.44
N PHE A 114 -10.31 16.07 17.13
CA PHE A 114 -9.39 15.29 16.30
C PHE A 114 -8.38 16.21 15.62
N GLU A 115 -7.12 15.78 15.61
CA GLU A 115 -6.09 16.42 14.82
C GLU A 115 -6.33 16.17 13.33
N GLN A 116 -5.88 17.10 12.48
CA GLN A 116 -6.04 16.96 11.03
C GLN A 116 -5.44 15.63 10.50
N THR A 117 -4.33 15.19 11.09
CA THR A 117 -3.66 13.92 10.74
C THR A 117 -4.49 12.69 11.11
N GLU A 118 -5.28 12.75 12.18
CA GLU A 118 -6.21 11.71 12.61
C GLU A 118 -7.39 11.62 11.64
N LEU A 119 -7.97 12.77 11.29
CA LEU A 119 -9.04 12.86 10.29
C LEU A 119 -8.61 12.32 8.92
N ASP A 120 -7.40 12.68 8.47
CA ASP A 120 -6.85 12.19 7.20
C ASP A 120 -6.51 10.69 7.26
N THR A 121 -6.17 10.17 8.44
CA THR A 121 -5.98 8.73 8.66
C THR A 121 -7.28 7.98 8.44
N THR A 122 -8.38 8.42 9.06
CA THR A 122 -9.70 7.80 8.88
C THR A 122 -10.14 7.82 7.42
N ARG A 123 -9.98 8.96 6.73
CA ARG A 123 -10.30 9.10 5.30
C ARG A 123 -9.44 8.18 4.43
N GLY A 124 -8.14 8.13 4.68
CA GLY A 124 -7.21 7.25 3.96
C GLY A 124 -7.54 5.77 4.18
N TRP A 125 -7.90 5.39 5.40
CA TRP A 125 -8.32 4.04 5.75
C TRP A 125 -9.59 3.62 5.01
N LEU A 126 -10.65 4.41 5.07
CA LEU A 126 -11.89 4.13 4.34
C LEU A 126 -11.66 4.10 2.82
N GLY A 127 -10.89 5.07 2.29
CA GLY A 127 -10.55 5.13 0.87
C GLY A 127 -9.75 3.91 0.39
N SER A 128 -8.88 3.35 1.24
CA SER A 128 -8.07 2.18 0.89
C SER A 128 -8.90 0.92 0.63
N ARG A 129 -10.13 0.83 1.15
CA ARG A 129 -11.04 -0.32 0.91
C ARG A 129 -11.46 -0.42 -0.55
N ALA A 130 -11.63 0.70 -1.22
CA ALA A 130 -12.01 0.71 -2.63
C ALA A 130 -10.87 0.19 -3.55
N MET A 131 -9.60 0.35 -3.14
CA MET A 131 -8.42 0.06 -3.97
C MET A 131 -8.30 -1.41 -4.39
N THR A 132 -8.82 -2.34 -3.58
CA THR A 132 -8.83 -3.77 -3.90
C THR A 132 -10.00 -4.18 -4.79
N ILE A 133 -10.84 -3.23 -5.22
CA ILE A 133 -12.04 -3.46 -6.02
C ILE A 133 -11.94 -2.72 -7.36
N TYR A 134 -11.71 -1.40 -7.34
CA TYR A 134 -11.76 -0.60 -8.58
C TYR A 134 -10.59 -0.90 -9.51
N GLY A 135 -10.80 -0.73 -10.82
CA GLY A 135 -9.80 -1.01 -11.85
C GLY A 135 -9.42 -2.50 -11.98
N GLY A 136 -10.26 -3.41 -11.47
CA GLY A 136 -10.08 -4.87 -11.44
C GLY A 136 -9.77 -5.40 -10.03
N SER A 137 -10.70 -6.13 -9.44
CA SER A 137 -10.60 -6.58 -8.04
C SER A 137 -9.42 -7.51 -7.79
N ASN A 138 -9.10 -7.74 -6.51
CA ASN A 138 -8.06 -8.68 -6.11
C ASN A 138 -8.27 -10.08 -6.71
N GLU A 139 -9.51 -10.58 -6.74
CA GLU A 139 -9.87 -11.88 -7.34
C GLU A 139 -9.58 -11.88 -8.84
N ILE A 140 -9.89 -10.79 -9.53
CA ILE A 140 -9.57 -10.66 -10.95
C ILE A 140 -8.05 -10.59 -11.18
N GLN A 141 -7.31 -9.86 -10.34
CA GLN A 141 -5.84 -9.84 -10.45
C GLN A 141 -5.24 -11.22 -10.20
N LEU A 142 -5.72 -11.95 -9.18
CA LEU A 142 -5.27 -13.30 -8.87
C LEU A 142 -5.58 -14.27 -10.00
N ASN A 143 -6.75 -14.17 -10.63
CA ASN A 143 -7.08 -14.96 -11.82
C ASN A 143 -6.16 -14.67 -13.01
N ILE A 144 -5.82 -13.39 -13.25
CA ILE A 144 -4.85 -13.03 -14.30
C ILE A 144 -3.47 -13.63 -13.97
N ILE A 145 -3.03 -13.53 -12.72
CA ILE A 145 -1.75 -14.10 -12.27
C ILE A 145 -1.74 -15.62 -12.48
N ALA A 146 -2.77 -16.32 -11.99
CA ALA A 146 -2.91 -17.77 -12.14
C ALA A 146 -2.83 -18.20 -13.62
N LYS A 147 -3.64 -17.57 -14.48
CA LYS A 147 -3.81 -18.02 -15.87
C LYS A 147 -2.71 -17.52 -16.81
N ARG A 148 -2.19 -16.32 -16.59
CA ARG A 148 -1.28 -15.64 -17.54
C ARG A 148 0.18 -15.59 -17.08
N VAL A 149 0.43 -15.73 -15.78
CA VAL A 149 1.79 -15.79 -15.23
C VAL A 149 2.17 -17.22 -14.90
N LEU A 150 1.28 -17.95 -14.24
CA LEU A 150 1.53 -19.34 -13.83
C LEU A 150 1.06 -20.39 -14.85
N ASN A 151 0.41 -19.97 -15.94
CA ASN A 151 -0.14 -20.84 -16.99
C ASN A 151 -1.07 -21.95 -16.46
N LEU A 152 -1.87 -21.64 -15.43
CA LEU A 152 -2.87 -22.57 -14.92
C LEU A 152 -4.09 -22.67 -15.87
N PRO A 153 -4.78 -23.82 -15.92
CA PRO A 153 -5.98 -24.01 -16.73
C PRO A 153 -7.14 -23.08 -16.34
N ASP A 154 -8.12 -22.98 -17.24
CA ASP A 154 -9.30 -22.12 -17.06
C ASP A 154 -10.31 -22.64 -16.04
#